data_AF-A0A1G8TES5-F1
#
_entry.id   AF-A0A1G8TES5-F1
#
_cell.length_a   1.000
_cell.length_b   1.000
_cell.length_c   1.000
_cell.angle_alpha   90.00
_cell.angle_beta   90.00
_cell.angle_gamma   90.00
#
_symmetry.space_group_name_H-M   'P 1'
#
loop_
_entity.id
_entity.type
_entity.pdbx_description
1 polymer ?
#
loop_
_entity_poly.entity_id
_entity_poly.type
_entity_poly.pdbx_seq_one_letter_code
_entity_poly.pdbx_strand_id
1 'polypeptide(L)'
;MIDFGPELVGRTEKTFGALLRRNLAGTGLDEQQYVTLKVASTLTEDDDLAATLQERAHFTEARRLVATLTERGLLDGGGLSPAGSALLDRILTEAAGQSAAIWSDLPAGDVATTERVLNTVLARAEAVLAG
;
A
#
# COMPACT_ATOMS: atom_id res chain seq x y z
N MET A 1 12.16 -15.32 -19.32
CA MET A 1 11.38 -14.06 -19.25
C MET A 1 9.95 -14.47 -18.99
N ILE A 2 9.24 -13.80 -18.07
CA ILE A 2 7.81 -14.07 -17.83
C ILE A 2 7.05 -13.04 -18.66
N ASP A 3 6.06 -13.49 -19.45
CA ASP A 3 5.26 -12.58 -20.27
C ASP A 3 4.35 -11.71 -19.39
N PHE A 4 3.97 -10.54 -19.90
CA PHE A 4 3.03 -9.67 -19.19
C PHE A 4 1.67 -10.37 -19.05
N GLY A 5 1.23 -10.56 -17.80
CA GLY A 5 -0.01 -11.25 -17.48
C GLY A 5 -0.13 -11.52 -15.97
N PRO A 6 -1.16 -12.29 -15.56
CA PRO A 6 -1.43 -12.55 -14.14
C PRO A 6 -0.25 -13.15 -13.37
N GLU A 7 0.56 -14.01 -14.00
CA GLU A 7 1.75 -14.60 -13.36
C GLU A 7 2.80 -13.53 -13.03
N LEU A 8 3.15 -12.68 -14.00
CA LEU A 8 4.14 -11.62 -13.78
C LEU A 8 3.66 -10.64 -12.70
N VAL A 9 2.39 -10.22 -12.75
CA VAL A 9 1.79 -9.31 -11.76
C VAL A 9 1.80 -9.95 -10.38
N GLY A 10 1.30 -11.18 -10.25
CA GLY A 10 1.24 -11.88 -8.96
C GLY A 10 2.62 -12.14 -8.37
N ARG A 11 3.59 -12.57 -9.18
CA ARG A 11 4.97 -12.80 -8.70
C ARG A 11 5.65 -11.49 -8.28
N THR A 12 5.37 -10.39 -8.98
CA THR A 12 5.87 -9.06 -8.63
C THR A 12 5.30 -8.61 -7.28
N GLU A 13 3.97 -8.70 -7.11
CA GLU A 13 3.30 -8.38 -5.83
C GLU A 13 3.83 -9.24 -4.68
N LYS A 14 3.98 -10.56 -4.86
CA LYS A 14 4.50 -11.44 -3.81
C LYS A 14 5.95 -11.12 -3.45
N THR A 15 6.76 -10.72 -4.43
CA THR A 15 8.15 -10.30 -4.19
C THR A 15 8.18 -9.00 -3.40
N PHE A 16 7.36 -8.01 -3.76
CA PHE A 16 7.24 -6.77 -2.99
C PHE A 16 6.67 -6.99 -1.59
N GLY A 17 5.70 -7.89 -1.42
CA GLY A 17 5.19 -8.26 -0.10
C GLY A 17 6.25 -8.93 0.78
N ALA A 18 7.15 -9.74 0.21
CA ALA A 18 8.28 -10.30 0.95
C ALA A 18 9.28 -9.23 1.40
N LEU A 19 9.58 -8.26 0.54
CA LEU A 19 10.43 -7.11 0.89
C LEU A 19 9.77 -6.23 1.95
N LEU A 20 8.47 -5.98 1.84
CA LEU A 20 7.71 -5.24 2.84
C LEU A 20 7.77 -5.93 4.20
N ARG A 21 7.48 -7.24 4.27
CA ARG A 21 7.57 -7.99 5.54
C ARG A 21 8.95 -7.92 6.19
N ARG A 22 10.01 -7.92 5.37
CA ARG A 22 11.38 -7.71 5.85
C ARG A 22 11.55 -6.33 6.47
N ASN A 23 11.02 -5.28 5.85
CA ASN A 23 11.10 -3.90 6.34
C ASN A 23 10.20 -3.65 7.56
N LEU A 24 9.12 -4.41 7.71
CA LEU A 24 8.24 -4.32 8.88
C LEU A 24 8.77 -5.11 10.09
N ALA A 25 9.79 -5.95 9.92
CA ALA A 25 10.35 -6.73 11.01
C ALA A 25 10.80 -5.82 12.17
N GLY A 26 10.33 -6.11 13.39
CA GLY A 26 10.65 -5.31 14.58
C GLY A 26 9.81 -4.04 14.78
N THR A 27 8.97 -3.65 13.81
CA THR A 27 8.05 -2.49 13.94
C THR A 27 6.77 -2.82 14.70
N GLY A 28 6.42 -4.11 14.80
CA GLY A 28 5.15 -4.57 15.33
C GLY A 28 3.96 -4.27 14.41
N LEU A 29 4.19 -3.95 13.13
CA LEU A 29 3.16 -3.84 12.11
C LEU A 29 3.14 -5.09 11.23
N ASP A 30 1.93 -5.49 10.83
CA ASP A 30 1.72 -6.37 9.68
C ASP A 30 1.46 -5.55 8.40
N GLU A 31 1.30 -6.26 7.29
CA GLU A 31 1.07 -5.65 5.96
C GLU A 31 -0.23 -4.84 5.91
N GLN A 32 -1.34 -5.33 6.47
CA GLN A 32 -2.62 -4.62 6.43
C GLN A 32 -2.55 -3.35 7.26
N GLN A 33 -1.89 -3.41 8.42
CA GLN A 33 -1.65 -2.25 9.28
C GLN A 33 -0.77 -1.20 8.58
N TYR A 34 0.32 -1.62 7.93
CA TYR A 34 1.16 -0.72 7.13
C TYR A 34 0.38 -0.07 5.98
N VAL A 35 -0.38 -0.86 5.20
CA VAL A 35 -1.22 -0.34 4.11
C VAL A 35 -2.24 0.66 4.65
N THR A 36 -2.81 0.40 5.82
CA THR A 36 -3.74 1.34 6.48
C THR A 36 -3.08 2.67 6.81
N LEU A 37 -1.89 2.65 7.42
CA LEU A 37 -1.14 3.89 7.67
C LEU A 37 -0.78 4.61 6.37
N LYS A 38 -0.45 3.86 5.31
CA LYS A 38 -0.12 4.44 4.01
C LYS A 38 -1.34 5.09 3.35
N VAL A 39 -2.51 4.47 3.39
CA VAL A 39 -3.76 5.06 2.89
C VAL A 39 -4.09 6.31 3.71
N ALA A 40 -4.06 6.22 5.04
CA ALA A 40 -4.29 7.37 5.93
C ALA A 40 -3.36 8.55 5.62
N SER A 41 -2.10 8.29 5.24
CA SER A 41 -1.14 9.34 4.84
C SER A 41 -1.50 10.10 3.57
N THR A 42 -2.44 9.59 2.77
CA THR A 42 -2.89 10.19 1.50
C THR A 42 -4.27 10.83 1.57
N LEU A 43 -4.96 10.64 2.70
CA LEU A 43 -6.31 11.15 2.91
C LEU A 43 -6.29 12.54 3.56
N THR A 44 -7.40 13.25 3.37
CA THR A 44 -7.72 14.48 4.08
C THR A 44 -8.55 14.16 5.34
N GLU A 45 -8.69 15.13 6.26
CA GLU A 45 -9.38 14.92 7.54
C GLU A 45 -10.86 14.51 7.40
N ASP A 46 -11.50 14.82 6.26
CA ASP A 46 -12.92 14.53 6.01
C ASP A 46 -13.17 13.14 5.37
N ASP A 47 -12.11 12.43 4.96
CA ASP A 47 -12.25 11.16 4.25
C ASP A 47 -12.53 9.98 5.21
N ASP A 48 -13.47 9.09 4.85
CA ASP A 48 -13.68 7.84 5.59
C ASP A 48 -12.58 6.82 5.24
N LEU A 49 -11.58 6.71 6.11
CA LEU A 49 -10.49 5.76 5.98
C LEU A 49 -10.98 4.31 5.87
N ALA A 50 -12.00 3.91 6.63
CA ALA A 50 -12.49 2.54 6.60
C ALA A 50 -13.19 2.23 5.27
N ALA A 51 -14.00 3.15 4.75
CA ALA A 51 -14.59 3.02 3.42
C ALA A 51 -13.52 2.97 2.33
N THR A 52 -12.50 3.84 2.41
CA THR A 52 -11.39 3.86 1.46
C THR A 52 -10.61 2.54 1.45
N LEU A 53 -10.39 1.92 2.60
CA LEU A 53 -9.73 0.61 2.70
C LEU A 53 -10.57 -0.53 2.13
N GLN A 54 -11.89 -0.46 2.28
CA GLN A 54 -12.80 -1.43 1.66
C GLN A 54 -12.78 -1.31 0.14
N GLU A 55 -12.76 -0.08 -0.37
CA GLU A 55 -12.73 0.19 -1.80
C GLU A 55 -11.39 -0.17 -2.43
N ARG A 56 -10.28 0.42 -1.94
CA ARG A 56 -8.97 0.37 -2.62
C ARG A 56 -8.13 -0.85 -2.25
N ALA A 57 -8.28 -1.35 -1.02
CA ALA A 57 -7.48 -2.46 -0.51
C ALA A 57 -8.31 -3.74 -0.30
N HIS A 58 -9.63 -3.68 -0.55
CA HIS A 58 -10.56 -4.79 -0.35
C HIS A 58 -10.50 -5.41 1.05
N PHE A 59 -10.18 -4.60 2.07
CA PHE A 59 -10.12 -5.06 3.47
C PHE A 59 -11.52 -5.20 4.05
N THR A 60 -11.99 -6.45 4.21
CA THR A 60 -13.33 -6.73 4.75
C THR A 60 -13.52 -6.22 6.17
N GLU A 61 -12.46 -6.26 6.99
CA GLU A 61 -12.45 -5.85 8.40
C GLU A 61 -11.86 -4.45 8.63
N ALA A 62 -11.98 -3.54 7.66
CA ALA A 62 -11.35 -2.22 7.68
C ALA A 62 -11.63 -1.42 8.97
N ARG A 63 -12.88 -1.40 9.46
CA ARG A 63 -13.23 -0.69 10.70
C ARG A 63 -12.49 -1.23 11.93
N ARG A 64 -12.35 -2.56 12.04
CA ARG A 64 -11.62 -3.21 13.14
C ARG A 64 -10.13 -2.88 13.08
N LEU A 65 -9.57 -2.82 11.87
CA LEU A 65 -8.18 -2.48 11.63
C LEU A 65 -7.88 -1.02 12.01
N VAL A 66 -8.75 -0.08 11.62
CA VAL A 66 -8.67 1.33 12.02
C VAL A 66 -8.73 1.45 13.54
N ALA A 67 -9.73 0.84 14.19
CA ALA A 67 -9.85 0.87 15.65
C ALA A 67 -8.60 0.34 16.36
N THR A 68 -8.04 -0.77 15.89
CA THR A 68 -6.80 -1.35 16.45
C THR A 68 -5.62 -0.38 16.35
N LEU A 69 -5.48 0.35 15.25
CA LEU A 69 -4.39 1.32 15.07
C LEU A 69 -4.63 2.61 15.85
N THR A 70 -5.89 3.02 16.05
CA THR A 70 -6.25 4.11 16.97
C THR A 70 -5.94 3.74 18.42
N GLU A 71 -6.28 2.52 18.87
CA GLU A 71 -5.95 2.03 20.21
C GLU A 71 -4.44 1.98 20.46
N ARG A 72 -3.66 1.69 19.41
CA ARG A 72 -2.18 1.75 19.44
C ARG A 72 -1.62 3.18 19.38
N GLY A 73 -2.48 4.20 19.27
CA GLY A 73 -2.10 5.61 19.16
C GLY A 73 -1.42 5.96 17.85
N LEU A 74 -1.60 5.16 16.78
CA LEU A 74 -1.00 5.40 15.46
C LEU A 74 -1.94 6.17 14.51
N LEU A 75 -3.25 6.14 14.79
CA LEU A 75 -4.26 6.93 14.09
C LEU A 75 -4.95 7.88 15.07
N ASP A 76 -5.40 9.02 14.56
CA ASP A 76 -6.25 9.98 15.25
C ASP A 76 -7.25 10.58 14.25
N GLY A 77 -8.54 10.58 14.60
CA GLY A 77 -9.59 11.12 13.74
C GLY A 77 -9.69 10.53 12.32
N GLY A 78 -9.15 9.33 12.05
CA GLY A 78 -9.09 8.75 10.71
C GLY A 78 -7.82 9.11 9.91
N GLY A 79 -7.00 10.03 10.41
CA GLY A 79 -5.68 10.37 9.90
C GLY A 79 -4.54 9.75 10.72
N LEU A 80 -3.31 10.02 10.31
CA LEU A 80 -2.12 9.64 11.07
C LEU A 80 -1.99 10.49 12.33
N SER A 81 -1.76 9.86 13.48
CA SER A 81 -1.27 10.58 14.66
C SER A 81 0.19 11.01 14.46
N PRO A 82 0.76 11.88 15.31
CA PRO A 82 2.19 12.20 15.29
C PRO A 82 3.08 10.95 15.42
N ALA A 83 2.68 9.99 16.26
CA ALA A 83 3.42 8.73 16.43
C ALA A 83 3.29 7.81 15.20
N GLY A 84 2.11 7.78 14.58
CA GLY A 84 1.86 7.06 13.32
C GLY A 84 2.70 7.60 12.18
N SER A 85 2.73 8.93 12.03
CA SER A 85 3.56 9.62 11.04
C SER A 85 5.05 9.32 11.22
N ALA A 86 5.57 9.48 12.44
CA ALA A 86 6.98 9.18 12.74
C ALA A 86 7.36 7.70 12.54
N LEU A 87 6.44 6.77 12.79
CA LEU A 87 6.64 5.35 12.50
C LEU A 87 6.67 5.09 10.99
N LEU A 88 5.71 5.64 10.24
CA LEU A 88 5.64 5.48 8.80
C LEU A 88 6.88 6.07 8.10
N ASP A 89 7.33 7.25 8.49
CA ASP A 89 8.53 7.89 7.95
C ASP A 89 9.79 7.05 8.15
N ARG A 90 9.93 6.42 9.33
CA ARG A 90 11.04 5.51 9.61
C ARG A 90 11.03 4.31 8.67
N ILE A 91 9.87 3.67 8.51
CA ILE A 91 9.69 2.53 7.61
C ILE A 91 10.02 2.91 6.17
N LEU A 92 9.52 4.07 5.71
CA LEU A 92 9.76 4.57 4.35
C LEU A 92 11.24 4.91 4.12
N THR A 93 11.91 5.50 5.11
CA THR A 93 13.35 5.82 5.04
C THR A 93 14.20 4.56 4.95
N GLU A 94 13.92 3.56 5.78
CA GLU A 94 14.61 2.26 5.74
C GLU A 94 14.35 1.52 4.43
N ALA A 95 13.13 1.61 3.90
CA ALA A 95 12.76 1.02 2.61
C ALA A 95 13.41 1.73 1.42
N ALA A 96 13.57 3.06 1.45
CA ALA A 96 14.11 3.85 0.35
C ALA A 96 15.53 3.42 -0.05
N GLY A 97 16.37 3.08 0.93
CA GLY A 97 17.72 2.57 0.66
C GLY A 97 17.74 1.23 -0.08
N GLN A 98 16.72 0.38 0.15
CA GLN A 98 16.61 -0.92 -0.50
C GLN A 98 15.88 -0.85 -1.85
N SER A 99 14.93 0.08 -1.99
CA SER A 99 14.09 0.19 -3.16
C SER A 99 14.71 1.04 -4.28
N ALA A 100 15.68 1.90 -3.98
CA ALA A 100 16.36 2.71 -5.00
C ALA A 100 16.90 1.87 -6.16
N ALA A 101 17.55 0.74 -5.88
CA ALA A 101 18.09 -0.16 -6.90
C ALA A 101 17.02 -0.90 -7.73
N ILE A 102 15.79 -0.98 -7.23
CA ILE A 102 14.65 -1.60 -7.93
C ILE A 102 14.07 -0.63 -8.96
N TRP A 103 14.05 0.66 -8.62
CA TRP A 103 13.37 1.70 -9.39
C TRP A 103 14.32 2.57 -10.23
N SER A 104 15.62 2.52 -9.98
CA SER A 104 16.63 3.27 -10.73
C SER A 104 16.75 2.75 -12.17
N ASP A 105 17.07 3.66 -13.09
CA ASP A 105 17.40 3.38 -14.49
C ASP A 105 16.29 2.70 -15.32
N LEU A 106 15.03 2.74 -14.86
CA LEU A 106 13.89 2.32 -15.66
C LEU A 106 13.63 3.31 -16.81
N PRO A 107 13.47 2.86 -18.07
CA PRO A 107 13.18 3.75 -19.19
C PRO A 107 11.84 4.48 -18.99
N ALA A 108 11.85 5.82 -19.06
CA ALA A 108 10.65 6.62 -18.79
C ALA A 108 9.45 6.27 -19.70
N GLY A 109 9.71 5.90 -20.96
CA GLY A 109 8.67 5.47 -21.90
C GLY A 109 8.02 4.13 -21.50
N ASP A 110 8.80 3.21 -20.95
CA ASP A 110 8.33 1.92 -20.47
C ASP A 110 7.55 2.08 -19.16
N VAL A 111 8.01 2.96 -18.27
CA VAL A 111 7.28 3.31 -17.04
C VAL A 111 5.91 3.90 -17.36
N ALA A 112 5.84 4.92 -18.22
CA ALA A 112 4.57 5.54 -18.61
C ALA A 112 3.63 4.55 -19.33
N THR A 113 4.18 3.62 -20.09
CA THR A 113 3.39 2.56 -20.74
C THR A 113 2.86 1.55 -19.71
N THR A 114 3.71 1.12 -18.79
CA THR A 114 3.36 0.21 -17.70
C THR A 114 2.27 0.80 -16.82
N GLU A 115 2.40 2.07 -16.44
CA GLU A 115 1.40 2.81 -15.66
C GLU A 115 0.04 2.80 -16.36
N ARG A 116 -0.02 3.15 -17.64
CA ARG A 116 -1.27 3.17 -18.42
C ARG A 116 -1.92 1.78 -18.51
N VAL A 117 -1.11 0.75 -18.74
CA VAL A 117 -1.59 -0.62 -18.87
C VAL A 117 -2.12 -1.15 -17.53
N LEU A 118 -1.36 -0.98 -16.44
CA LEU A 118 -1.80 -1.44 -15.12
C LEU A 118 -3.05 -0.71 -14.64
N ASN A 119 -3.17 0.60 -14.85
CA ASN A 119 -4.41 1.34 -14.57
C ASN A 119 -5.59 0.82 -15.39
N THR A 120 -5.38 0.47 -16.67
CA THR A 120 -6.44 -0.11 -17.51
C THR A 120 -6.87 -1.48 -16.99
N VAL A 121 -5.93 -2.33 -16.55
CA VAL A 121 -6.22 -3.65 -15.98
C VAL A 121 -6.96 -3.51 -14.65
N LEU A 122 -6.53 -2.60 -13.78
CA LEU A 122 -7.15 -2.32 -12.48
C LEU A 122 -8.61 -1.88 -12.66
N ALA A 123 -8.87 -0.87 -13.49
CA ALA A 123 -10.22 -0.38 -13.74
C ALA A 123 -11.16 -1.46 -14.29
N ARG A 124 -10.65 -2.38 -15.12
CA ARG A 124 -11.42 -3.52 -15.63
C ARG A 124 -11.71 -4.54 -14.53
N ALA A 125 -10.75 -4.82 -13.65
CA ALA A 125 -10.93 -5.74 -12.53
C ALA A 125 -11.98 -5.20 -11.54
N GLU A 126 -11.92 -3.91 -11.22
CA GLU A 126 -12.91 -3.23 -10.38
C GLU A 126 -14.31 -3.28 -10.99
N ALA A 127 -14.43 -3.05 -12.30
CA ALA A 127 -15.71 -3.18 -13.00
C ALA A 127 -16.30 -4.60 -12.94
N VAL A 128 -15.45 -5.63 -12.94
CA VAL A 128 -15.89 -7.03 -12.76
C VAL A 128 -16.35 -7.29 -11.33
N LEU A 129 -15.73 -6.69 -10.31
CA LEU A 129 -16.14 -6.84 -8.92
C LEU A 129 -17.45 -6.10 -8.59
N ALA A 130 -17.77 -5.04 -9.33
CA ALA A 130 -18.97 -4.24 -9.14
C ALA A 130 -20.23 -4.79 -9.84
N GLY A 131 -20.06 -5.74 -10.78
CA GLY A 131 -21.15 -6.37 -11.55
C GLY A 131 -21.51 -7.77 -11.05
#